data_AF-A0A1I3QE90-F1
#
_entry.id   AF-A0A1I3QE90-F1
#
_cell.length_a   1.000
_cell.length_b   1.000
_cell.length_c   1.000
_cell.angle_alpha   90.00
_cell.angle_beta   90.00
_cell.angle_gamma   90.00
#
_symmetry.space_group_name_H-M   'P 1'
#
loop_
_entity.id
_entity.type
_entity.pdbx_description
1 polymer ?
#
loop_
_entity_poly.entity_id
_entity_poly.type
_entity_poly.pdbx_seq_one_letter_code
_entity_poly.pdbx_strand_id
1 'polypeptide(L)'
;MVALHGGALAKGVRGLEIHPGLWAGVGLVRGGAGTALVGSHREVADLIEEYHGLGIEEFVLSGYPHLEEAYWFGEGVRPELARRGLLDRAPVRPERTVAVR
;
A
#
# COMPACT_ATOMS: atom_id res chain seq x y z
N MET A 1 18.41 -1.19 -0.96
CA MET A 1 17.41 -0.10 -0.76
C MET A 1 18.03 1.28 -0.69
N VAL A 2 19.27 1.46 -0.18
CA VAL A 2 19.97 2.76 -0.15
C VAL A 2 19.97 3.51 -1.50
N ALA A 3 20.00 2.77 -2.63
CA ALA A 3 19.96 3.32 -3.97
C ALA A 3 18.72 4.20 -4.27
N LEU A 4 17.58 3.95 -3.60
CA LEU A 4 16.34 4.70 -3.86
C LEU A 4 16.38 6.12 -3.30
N HIS A 5 17.02 6.32 -2.14
CA HIS A 5 17.06 7.62 -1.46
C HIS A 5 18.47 8.25 -1.44
N GLY A 6 19.46 7.61 -2.07
CA GLY A 6 20.82 8.15 -2.27
C GLY A 6 21.56 8.55 -0.98
N GLY A 7 21.17 8.00 0.17
CA GLY A 7 21.70 8.44 1.46
C GLY A 7 21.32 9.88 1.86
N ALA A 8 20.27 10.47 1.27
CA ALA A 8 19.81 11.84 1.49
C ALA A 8 19.17 12.09 2.88
N LEU A 9 19.69 11.47 3.94
CA LEU A 9 19.24 11.61 5.32
C LEU A 9 19.35 13.05 5.83
N ALA A 10 20.26 13.85 5.27
CA ALA A 10 20.45 15.26 5.62
C ALA A 10 19.23 16.14 5.28
N LYS A 11 18.35 15.70 4.37
CA LYS A 11 17.11 16.40 4.00
C LYS A 11 15.92 16.03 4.90
N GLY A 12 16.17 15.27 5.98
CA GLY A 12 15.15 14.82 6.92
C GLY A 12 14.19 13.78 6.32
N VAL A 13 13.18 13.39 7.10
CA VAL A 13 12.23 12.32 6.72
C VAL A 13 11.50 12.61 5.40
N ARG A 14 11.16 13.87 5.12
CA ARG A 14 10.54 14.28 3.85
C ARG A 14 11.47 14.10 2.65
N GLY A 15 12.78 14.22 2.84
CA GLY A 15 13.77 14.03 1.78
C GLY A 15 13.93 12.58 1.30
N LEU A 16 13.22 11.63 1.92
CA LEU A 16 13.19 10.22 1.52
C LEU A 16 11.97 9.88 0.64
N GLU A 17 11.13 10.87 0.32
CA GLU A 17 10.09 10.75 -0.69
C GLU A 17 10.72 10.81 -2.09
N ILE A 18 10.52 9.75 -2.88
CA ILE A 18 11.17 9.57 -4.19
C ILE A 18 10.22 9.82 -5.36
N HIS A 19 8.92 9.85 -5.07
CA HIS A 19 7.81 10.21 -5.94
C HIS A 19 6.66 10.68 -5.03
N PRO A 20 5.77 11.60 -5.46
CA PRO A 20 4.61 11.99 -4.65
C PRO A 20 3.88 10.78 -4.03
N GLY A 21 3.81 10.75 -2.70
CA GLY A 21 3.18 9.67 -1.94
C GLY A 21 3.99 8.37 -1.84
N LEU A 22 5.18 8.27 -2.45
CA LEU A 22 6.07 7.10 -2.40
C LEU A 22 7.32 7.39 -1.57
N TRP A 23 7.38 6.82 -0.38
CA TRP A 23 8.39 7.10 0.61
C TRP A 23 9.36 5.93 0.81
N ALA A 24 10.66 6.15 0.60
CA ALA A 24 11.70 5.12 0.68
C ALA A 24 12.28 4.91 2.10
N GLY A 25 11.80 5.67 3.11
CA GLY A 25 12.36 5.60 4.45
C GLY A 25 12.08 4.30 5.20
N VAL A 26 11.05 3.54 4.82
CA VAL A 26 10.79 2.21 5.40
C VAL A 26 11.96 1.25 5.20
N GLY A 27 12.68 1.39 4.08
CA GLY A 27 13.85 0.58 3.76
C GLY A 27 15.09 0.85 4.63
N LEU A 28 15.05 1.85 5.52
CA LEU A 28 16.11 2.13 6.49
C LEU A 28 16.01 1.28 7.75
N VAL A 29 14.82 0.77 8.09
CA VAL A 29 14.52 0.26 9.44
C VAL A 29 14.07 -1.19 9.46
N ARG A 30 13.73 -1.79 8.31
CA ARG A 30 13.34 -3.22 8.22
C ARG A 30 13.73 -3.81 6.87
N GLY A 31 13.94 -5.13 6.84
CA GLY A 31 13.85 -5.92 5.61
C GLY A 31 12.39 -6.09 5.16
N GLY A 32 12.16 -6.16 3.85
CA GLY A 32 10.81 -6.26 3.26
C GLY A 32 10.66 -5.35 2.04
N ALA A 33 9.52 -4.66 1.93
CA ALA A 33 9.32 -3.64 0.90
C ALA A 33 10.27 -2.45 1.11
N GLY A 34 10.86 -1.93 0.02
CA GLY A 34 11.80 -0.81 0.09
C GLY A 34 11.17 0.57 0.08
N THR A 35 9.85 0.65 -0.14
CA THR A 35 9.06 1.88 -0.23
C THR A 35 7.70 1.67 0.43
N ALA A 36 7.09 2.76 0.87
CA ALA A 36 5.74 2.80 1.42
C ALA A 36 4.90 3.85 0.68
N LEU A 37 3.61 3.55 0.47
CA LEU A 37 2.62 4.53 0.03
C LEU A 37 2.19 5.34 1.26
N VAL A 38 2.39 6.66 1.26
CA VAL A 38 2.17 7.53 2.43
C VAL A 38 1.32 8.74 2.02
N GLY A 39 0.13 8.85 2.61
CA GLY A 39 -0.82 9.94 2.35
C GLY A 39 -2.19 9.62 2.96
N SER A 40 -3.19 10.42 2.60
CA SER A 40 -4.60 10.10 2.83
C SER A 40 -5.03 8.86 2.03
N HIS A 41 -6.15 8.24 2.41
CA HIS A 41 -6.67 7.08 1.68
C HIS A 41 -6.90 7.35 0.19
N ARG A 42 -7.33 8.58 -0.15
CA ARG A 42 -7.51 9.02 -1.54
C ARG A 42 -6.17 9.14 -2.28
N GLU A 43 -5.17 9.75 -1.67
CA GLU A 43 -3.83 9.90 -2.28
C GLU A 43 -3.16 8.53 -2.47
N VAL A 44 -3.35 7.59 -1.54
CA VAL A 44 -2.88 6.21 -1.71
C VAL A 44 -3.61 5.51 -2.86
N ALA A 45 -4.93 5.71 -2.99
CA ALA A 45 -5.69 5.18 -4.11
C ALA A 45 -5.27 5.78 -5.46
N ASP A 46 -4.95 7.08 -5.50
CA ASP A 46 -4.40 7.76 -6.69
C ASP A 46 -3.12 7.07 -7.17
N LEU A 47 -2.21 6.77 -6.25
CA LEU A 47 -0.94 6.13 -6.60
C LEU A 47 -1.09 4.66 -7.01
N ILE A 48 -2.07 3.94 -6.43
CA ILE A 48 -2.43 2.57 -6.88
C ILE A 48 -3.01 2.60 -8.30
N GLU A 49 -3.88 3.55 -8.59
CA GLU A 49 -4.45 3.75 -9.93
C GLU A 49 -3.37 4.09 -10.96
N GLU A 50 -2.37 4.90 -10.60
CA GLU A 50 -1.22 5.19 -11.46
C GLU A 50 -0.43 3.91 -11.80
N TYR A 51 -0.11 3.09 -10.79
CA TYR A 51 0.53 1.79 -11.03
C TYR A 51 -0.34 0.86 -11.89
N HIS A 52 -1.66 0.86 -11.67
CA HIS A 52 -2.59 0.09 -12.49
C HIS A 52 -2.61 0.56 -13.95
N GLY A 53 -2.58 1.87 -14.20
CA GLY A 53 -2.46 2.44 -15.54
C GLY A 53 -1.18 2.05 -16.28
N LEU A 54 -0.15 1.62 -15.54
CA LEU A 54 1.10 1.07 -16.08
C LEU A 54 1.06 -0.46 -16.27
N GLY A 55 -0.08 -1.11 -16.02
CA GLY A 55 -0.28 -2.56 -16.18
C GLY A 55 0.05 -3.40 -14.94
N ILE A 56 0.19 -2.78 -13.75
CA ILE A 56 0.36 -3.53 -12.50
C ILE A 56 -1.01 -3.89 -11.92
N GLU A 57 -1.31 -5.18 -11.86
CA GLU A 57 -2.63 -5.66 -11.47
C GLU A 57 -2.67 -6.26 -10.05
N GLU A 58 -1.50 -6.65 -9.51
CA GLU A 58 -1.41 -7.29 -8.20
C GLU A 58 -0.48 -6.53 -7.25
N PHE A 59 -0.96 -6.27 -6.03
CA PHE A 59 -0.26 -5.49 -5.02
C PHE A 59 -0.08 -6.31 -3.75
N VAL A 60 1.17 -6.67 -3.44
CA VAL A 60 1.53 -7.30 -2.16
C VAL A 60 1.88 -6.21 -1.16
N LEU A 61 0.93 -5.90 -0.27
CA LEU A 61 1.03 -4.81 0.68
C LEU A 61 1.37 -5.30 2.09
N SER A 62 2.02 -4.43 2.87
CA SER A 62 2.27 -4.63 4.30
C SER A 62 2.30 -3.28 5.02
N GLY A 63 1.73 -3.19 6.22
CA GLY A 63 1.82 -2.02 7.10
C GLY A 63 2.15 -2.42 8.55
N TYR A 64 2.46 -1.48 9.43
CA TYR A 64 2.71 -1.76 10.85
C TYR A 64 1.77 -0.98 11.79
N PRO A 65 1.15 -1.66 12.77
CA PRO A 65 1.11 -3.11 12.95
C PRO A 65 0.26 -3.80 11.87
N HIS A 66 0.57 -5.07 11.55
CA HIS A 66 0.03 -5.73 10.36
C HIS A 66 -1.50 -5.88 10.36
N LEU A 67 -2.12 -6.16 11.52
CA LEU A 67 -3.56 -6.41 11.60
C LEU A 67 -4.34 -5.09 11.43
N GLU A 68 -3.99 -4.09 12.21
CA GLU A 68 -4.61 -2.77 12.22
C GLU A 68 -4.47 -2.11 10.85
N GLU A 69 -3.31 -2.20 10.22
CA GLU A 69 -3.10 -1.63 8.88
C GLU A 69 -3.86 -2.37 7.79
N ALA A 70 -4.11 -3.67 7.94
CA ALA A 70 -4.98 -4.41 7.02
C ALA A 70 -6.42 -3.88 7.08
N TYR A 71 -6.94 -3.59 8.28
CA TYR A 71 -8.24 -2.95 8.46
C TYR A 71 -8.21 -1.50 7.96
N TRP A 72 -7.20 -0.71 8.33
CA TRP A 72 -7.08 0.69 7.95
C TRP A 72 -7.05 0.88 6.43
N PHE A 73 -6.23 0.09 5.72
CA PHE A 73 -6.23 0.04 4.26
C PHE A 73 -7.56 -0.47 3.72
N GLY A 74 -8.07 -1.55 4.32
CA GLY A 74 -9.26 -2.26 3.86
C GLY A 74 -10.56 -1.45 3.95
N GLU A 75 -10.66 -0.59 4.94
CA GLU A 75 -11.81 0.29 5.20
C GLU A 75 -11.63 1.68 4.60
N GLY A 76 -10.39 2.15 4.44
CA GLY A 76 -10.08 3.47 3.88
C GLY A 76 -9.86 3.48 2.37
N VAL A 77 -8.92 2.67 1.88
CA VAL A 77 -8.45 2.73 0.48
C VAL A 77 -9.34 1.89 -0.45
N ARG A 78 -9.76 0.70 -0.03
CA ARG A 78 -10.58 -0.17 -0.90
C ARG A 78 -11.88 0.48 -1.38
N PRO A 79 -12.63 1.25 -0.56
CA PRO A 79 -13.80 1.97 -1.06
C PRO A 79 -13.46 3.01 -2.14
N GLU A 80 -12.30 3.68 -2.07
CA GLU A 80 -11.84 4.61 -3.11
C GLU A 80 -11.60 3.87 -4.42
N LEU A 81 -10.90 2.74 -4.38
CA LEU A 81 -10.63 1.91 -5.56
C LEU A 81 -11.93 1.35 -6.17
N ALA A 82 -12.88 0.93 -5.32
CA ALA A 82 -14.20 0.49 -5.78
C ALA A 82 -14.97 1.62 -6.48
N ARG A 83 -14.95 2.84 -5.94
CA ARG A 83 -15.58 4.02 -6.58
C ARG A 83 -15.00 4.33 -7.97
N ARG A 84 -13.73 4.00 -8.20
CA ARG A 84 -13.03 4.18 -9.48
C ARG A 84 -13.23 3.01 -10.44
N GLY A 85 -13.91 1.94 -10.02
CA GLY A 85 -14.09 0.74 -10.84
C GLY A 85 -12.84 -0.14 -10.95
N LEU A 86 -11.88 0.02 -10.03
CA LEU A 86 -10.60 -0.70 -10.05
C LEU A 86 -10.61 -1.99 -9.21
N LEU A 87 -11.73 -2.31 -8.58
CA LEU A 87 -11.91 -3.57 -7.88
C LEU A 87 -12.98 -4.39 -8.58
N ASP A 88 -12.61 -5.57 -9.03
CA ASP A 88 -13.58 -6.57 -9.45
C ASP A 88 -14.52 -6.89 -8.29
N ARG A 89 -15.77 -7.19 -8.63
CA ARG A 89 -16.70 -7.78 -7.66
C ARG A 89 -16.15 -9.15 -7.28
N ALA A 90 -15.50 -9.24 -6.12
CA ALA A 90 -14.98 -10.51 -5.63
C ALA A 90 -16.07 -11.59 -5.70
N PRO A 91 -15.78 -12.80 -6.20
CA PRO A 91 -16.73 -13.90 -6.11
C PRO A 91 -17.06 -14.11 -4.63
N VAL A 92 -18.35 -14.16 -4.30
CA VAL A 92 -18.82 -14.49 -2.95
C VAL A 92 -18.22 -15.84 -2.59
N ARG A 93 -17.29 -15.86 -1.63
CA ARG A 93 -16.72 -17.11 -1.14
C ARG A 93 -17.84 -17.85 -0.40
N PRO A 94 -18.17 -19.12 -0.75
CA PRO A 94 -19.17 -19.86 -0.01
C PRO A 94 -18.70 -20.00 1.44
N GLU A 95 -19.64 -19.79 2.37
CA GLU A 95 -19.39 -19.82 3.80
C GLU A 95 -18.80 -21.18 4.18
N ARG A 96 -17.55 -21.17 4.67
CA ARG A 96 -16.96 -22.39 5.24
C ARG A 96 -17.52 -22.54 6.65
N THR A 97 -18.60 -23.31 6.78
CA THR A 97 -19.03 -23.84 8.08
C THR A 97 -17.87 -24.66 8.63
N VAL A 98 -17.14 -24.10 9.60
CA VAL A 98 -16.17 -24.85 10.39
C VAL A 98 -16.98 -25.73 11.32
N ALA A 99 -17.26 -26.96 10.90
CA ALA A 99 -17.78 -27.98 11.78
C ALA A 99 -16.67 -28.37 12.76
N VAL A 100 -16.75 -27.81 13.97
CA VAL A 100 -15.99 -28.30 15.12
C VAL A 100 -16.51 -29.71 15.42
N ARG A 101 -15.66 -30.71 15.23
CA ARG A 101 -15.84 -32.07 15.77
C ARG A 101 -14.88 -32.26 16.93
#